data_AF-A0A3M2BKW8-F1
#
_entry.id   AF-A0A3M2BKW8-F1
#
_cell.length_a   1.000
_cell.length_b   1.000
_cell.length_c   1.000
_cell.angle_alpha   90.00
_cell.angle_beta   90.00
_cell.angle_gamma   90.00
#
_symmetry.space_group_name_H-M   'P 1'
#
loop_
_entity.id
_entity.type
_entity.pdbx_description
1 polymer ?
#
loop_
_entity_poly.entity_id
_entity_poly.type
_entity_poly.pdbx_seq_one_letter_code
_entity_poly.pdbx_strand_id
1 'polypeptide(L)'
;APAAGSRRLALRPPSQRPRPPASGEAALRRALDRIDDLPRASARVEDALRLVAEAAGHVVGRKNLIVFTPGLGDPPRGGDGAGEAPFPALEHALNANNVALYAVDLGGPRPRGSEELVALGSGGAFAAGLRFRTILKRIARENRGYYVLSYRTELPVGEPGYRSIEVEARSKDVELRARRGFAYGG
;
A
#
# COMPACT_ATOMS: atom_id res chain seq x y z
N ALA A 1 -13.55 -9.58 40.39
CA ALA A 1 -13.38 -8.57 39.34
C ALA A 1 -11.91 -8.19 39.24
N PRO A 2 -11.18 -8.47 38.15
CA PRO A 2 -9.78 -8.06 38.04
C PRO A 2 -9.67 -6.67 37.41
N ALA A 3 -8.80 -5.84 37.99
CA ALA A 3 -8.53 -4.46 37.62
C ALA A 3 -7.72 -4.37 36.30
N ALA A 4 -8.16 -3.48 35.41
CA ALA A 4 -7.49 -3.19 34.15
C ALA A 4 -6.22 -2.33 34.38
N GLY A 5 -5.05 -2.94 34.25
CA GLY A 5 -3.76 -2.25 34.28
C GLY A 5 -3.51 -1.48 32.98
N SER A 6 -3.51 -0.15 33.05
CA SER A 6 -3.16 0.72 31.92
C SER A 6 -1.64 0.69 31.66
N ARG A 7 -1.21 -0.05 30.64
CA ARG A 7 0.17 0.03 30.12
C ARG A 7 0.29 1.22 29.16
N ARG A 8 1.04 2.24 29.56
CA ARG A 8 1.41 3.36 28.68
C ARG A 8 2.35 2.85 27.57
N LEU A 9 1.94 3.02 26.32
CA LEU A 9 2.81 2.82 25.16
C LEU A 9 3.87 3.93 25.14
N ALA A 10 5.14 3.56 25.35
CA ALA A 10 6.25 4.48 25.16
C ALA A 10 6.63 4.52 23.66
N LEU A 11 6.43 5.68 23.02
CA LEU A 11 6.84 5.92 21.64
C LEU A 11 8.37 6.06 21.57
N ARG A 12 9.03 5.23 20.76
CA ARG A 12 10.48 5.32 20.50
C ARG A 12 10.78 6.45 19.49
N PRO A 13 11.82 7.28 19.72
CA PRO A 13 12.18 8.35 18.81
C PRO A 13 12.75 7.83 17.46
N PRO A 14 12.55 8.57 16.35
CA PRO A 14 12.89 8.12 14.99
C PRO A 14 14.39 7.92 14.74
N SER A 15 15.28 8.50 15.54
CA SER A 15 16.75 8.41 15.41
C SER A 15 17.35 7.07 15.86
N GLN A 16 16.56 6.18 16.46
CA GLN A 16 17.02 4.87 16.95
C GLN A 16 16.52 3.69 16.10
N ARG A 17 16.07 3.94 14.86
CA ARG A 17 15.63 2.85 13.97
C ARG A 17 16.84 2.09 13.43
N PRO A 18 16.86 0.75 13.52
CA PRO A 18 17.93 -0.04 12.93
C PRO A 18 17.98 0.18 11.42
N ARG A 19 19.20 0.28 10.88
CA ARG A 19 19.44 0.28 9.43
C ARG A 19 18.84 -1.00 8.84
N PRO A 20 18.16 -0.94 7.68
CA PRO A 20 17.68 -2.16 7.03
C PRO A 20 18.88 -3.09 6.75
N PRO A 21 18.71 -4.41 6.89
CA PRO A 21 19.79 -5.35 6.63
C PRO A 21 20.23 -5.27 5.17
N ALA A 22 21.53 -5.41 4.91
CA ALA A 22 22.13 -5.34 3.56
C ALA A 22 21.51 -6.34 2.56
N SER A 23 20.90 -7.42 3.04
CA SER A 23 20.15 -8.39 2.24
C SER A 23 18.92 -7.80 1.55
N GLY A 24 18.33 -6.77 2.15
CA GLY A 24 17.15 -6.11 1.63
C GLY A 24 17.44 -5.31 0.36
N GLU A 25 18.42 -4.42 0.42
CA GLU A 25 18.82 -3.59 -0.72
C GLU A 25 19.18 -4.45 -1.94
N ALA A 26 19.85 -5.58 -1.73
CA ALA A 26 20.14 -6.55 -2.78
C ALA A 26 18.87 -7.21 -3.36
N ALA A 27 17.85 -7.50 -2.53
CA ALA A 27 16.58 -8.06 -2.98
C ALA A 27 15.74 -7.04 -3.77
N LEU A 28 15.70 -5.78 -3.33
CA LEU A 28 15.07 -4.69 -4.09
C LEU A 28 15.77 -4.53 -5.43
N ARG A 29 17.10 -4.43 -5.42
CA ARG A 29 17.89 -4.25 -6.65
C ARG A 29 17.67 -5.40 -7.63
N ARG A 30 17.71 -6.65 -7.18
CA ARG A 30 17.38 -7.81 -8.04
C ARG A 30 15.94 -7.79 -8.56
N ALA A 31 15.01 -7.22 -7.83
CA ALA A 31 13.65 -7.05 -8.34
C ALA A 31 13.58 -5.92 -9.37
N LEU A 32 14.32 -4.83 -9.18
CA LEU A 32 14.45 -3.75 -10.16
C LEU A 32 15.18 -4.23 -11.42
N ASP A 33 16.22 -5.05 -11.30
CA ASP A 33 16.89 -5.67 -12.44
C ASP A 33 15.91 -6.57 -13.22
N ARG A 34 15.04 -7.30 -12.50
CA ARG A 34 13.92 -8.03 -13.11
C ARG A 34 12.87 -7.11 -13.76
N ILE A 35 12.73 -5.86 -13.31
CA ILE A 35 11.85 -4.85 -13.94
C ILE A 35 12.38 -4.42 -15.29
N ASP A 36 13.69 -4.30 -15.45
CA ASP A 36 14.27 -4.03 -16.78
C ASP A 36 14.01 -5.19 -17.75
N ASP A 37 13.82 -6.40 -17.23
CA ASP A 37 13.35 -7.57 -17.98
C ASP A 37 11.81 -7.67 -18.08
N LEU A 38 11.03 -6.88 -17.34
CA LEU A 38 9.56 -6.97 -17.32
C LEU A 38 8.88 -6.67 -18.66
N PRO A 39 9.39 -5.82 -19.58
CA PRO A 39 8.83 -5.75 -20.93
C PRO A 39 8.78 -7.11 -21.63
N ARG A 40 9.62 -8.07 -21.20
CA ARG A 40 9.64 -9.46 -21.68
C ARG A 40 8.97 -10.45 -20.71
N ALA A 41 8.95 -10.16 -19.40
CA ALA A 41 8.51 -11.09 -18.36
C ALA A 41 7.10 -10.83 -17.78
N SER A 42 6.57 -9.60 -17.84
CA SER A 42 5.18 -9.30 -17.48
C SER A 42 4.46 -8.61 -18.62
N ALA A 43 3.35 -9.18 -19.07
CA ALA A 43 2.53 -8.56 -20.09
C ALA A 43 1.78 -7.32 -19.59
N ARG A 44 1.76 -7.04 -18.28
CA ARG A 44 0.83 -6.06 -17.67
C ARG A 44 1.45 -5.25 -16.52
N VAL A 45 1.00 -4.00 -16.37
CA VAL A 45 1.56 -3.01 -15.44
C VAL A 45 1.32 -3.40 -13.98
N GLU A 46 0.17 -4.00 -13.66
CA GLU A 46 -0.17 -4.43 -12.31
C GLU A 46 0.80 -5.48 -11.76
N ASP A 47 1.31 -6.38 -12.61
CA ASP A 47 2.30 -7.39 -12.21
C ASP A 47 3.64 -6.75 -11.87
N ALA A 48 4.05 -5.73 -12.64
CA ALA A 48 5.25 -4.96 -12.34
C ALA A 48 5.15 -4.28 -10.96
N LEU A 49 4.02 -3.63 -10.69
CA LEU A 49 3.79 -2.97 -9.41
C LEU A 49 3.71 -3.95 -8.25
N ARG A 50 3.13 -5.14 -8.47
CA ARG A 50 3.09 -6.21 -7.49
C ARG A 50 4.50 -6.69 -7.13
N LEU A 51 5.33 -6.94 -8.14
CA LEU A 51 6.73 -7.33 -7.96
C LEU A 51 7.52 -6.28 -7.15
N VAL A 52 7.35 -4.99 -7.47
CA VAL A 52 7.97 -3.89 -6.72
C VAL A 52 7.53 -3.90 -5.26
N ALA A 53 6.23 -4.10 -5.01
CA ALA A 53 5.69 -4.12 -3.66
C ALA A 53 6.27 -5.27 -2.83
N GLU A 54 6.26 -6.49 -3.37
CA GLU A 54 6.85 -7.68 -2.75
C GLU A 54 8.35 -7.50 -2.48
N ALA A 55 9.07 -6.99 -3.47
CA ALA A 55 10.49 -6.73 -3.32
C ALA A 55 10.81 -5.74 -2.21
N ALA A 56 9.95 -4.74 -1.99
CA ALA A 56 10.14 -3.73 -0.96
C ALA A 56 9.74 -4.20 0.46
N GLY A 57 9.27 -5.45 0.62
CA GLY A 57 8.80 -6.02 1.89
C GLY A 57 9.83 -5.95 3.01
N HIS A 58 11.11 -6.13 2.71
CA HIS A 58 12.20 -6.08 3.70
C HIS A 58 12.49 -4.67 4.23
N VAL A 59 12.03 -3.60 3.56
CA VAL A 59 12.28 -2.23 4.02
C VAL A 59 11.30 -1.92 5.15
N VAL A 60 11.84 -1.72 6.35
CA VAL A 60 11.04 -1.41 7.53
C VAL A 60 10.39 -0.03 7.40
N GLY A 61 9.09 0.03 7.68
CA GLY A 61 8.30 1.28 7.63
C GLY A 61 7.40 1.39 6.41
N ARG A 62 6.55 2.44 6.43
CA ARG A 62 5.64 2.76 5.34
C ARG A 62 6.46 3.25 4.15
N LYS A 63 6.21 2.65 2.99
CA LYS A 63 6.82 3.03 1.72
C LYS A 63 5.79 3.75 0.86
N ASN A 64 6.23 4.72 0.08
CA ASN A 64 5.38 5.42 -0.87
C ASN A 64 5.87 5.07 -2.28
N LEU A 65 5.03 4.39 -3.05
CA LEU A 65 5.29 4.08 -4.45
C LEU A 65 4.54 5.10 -5.30
N ILE A 66 5.25 5.85 -6.14
CA ILE A 66 4.65 6.81 -7.05
C ILE A 66 4.68 6.20 -8.45
N VAL A 67 3.53 6.17 -9.12
CA VAL A 67 3.39 5.60 -10.45
C VAL A 67 2.80 6.65 -11.38
N PHE A 68 3.46 6.84 -12.52
CA PHE A 68 2.93 7.61 -13.64
C PHE A 68 2.47 6.61 -14.68
N THR A 69 1.16 6.57 -14.95
CA THR A 69 0.59 5.56 -15.83
C THR A 69 -0.62 6.09 -16.58
N PRO A 70 -0.84 5.67 -17.86
CA PRO A 70 -2.11 5.91 -18.55
C PRO A 70 -3.25 4.98 -18.06
N GLY A 71 -2.96 4.04 -17.15
CA GLY A 71 -3.92 3.09 -16.57
C GLY A 71 -3.24 1.78 -16.17
N LEU A 72 -3.92 0.93 -15.39
CA LEU A 72 -3.42 -0.42 -15.05
C LEU A 72 -3.87 -1.51 -16.03
N GLY A 73 -4.54 -1.13 -17.11
CA GLY A 73 -5.20 -2.08 -18.01
C GLY A 73 -6.53 -2.58 -17.45
N ASP A 74 -7.08 -3.60 -18.11
CA ASP A 74 -8.35 -4.18 -17.72
C ASP A 74 -8.19 -5.09 -16.49
N PRO A 75 -9.06 -4.96 -15.47
CA PRO A 75 -9.07 -5.89 -14.36
C PRO A 75 -9.32 -7.32 -14.88
N PRO A 76 -8.74 -8.35 -14.23
CA PRO A 76 -9.05 -9.74 -14.56
C PRO A 76 -10.57 -9.98 -14.51
N ARG A 77 -11.10 -10.74 -15.48
CA ARG A 77 -12.53 -11.07 -15.56
C ARG A 77 -13.01 -11.69 -14.25
N GLY A 78 -14.08 -11.14 -13.66
CA GLY A 78 -14.69 -11.65 -12.42
C GLY A 78 -14.82 -10.62 -11.29
N GLY A 79 -14.22 -9.43 -11.40
CA GLY A 79 -14.29 -8.37 -10.38
C GLY A 79 -15.48 -7.41 -10.49
N ASP A 80 -16.64 -7.88 -10.98
CA ASP A 80 -17.82 -7.04 -11.25
C ASP A 80 -18.66 -6.75 -9.99
N GLY A 81 -18.23 -7.25 -8.83
CA GLY A 81 -18.86 -6.98 -7.54
C GLY A 81 -18.61 -5.54 -7.09
N ALA A 82 -19.68 -4.77 -6.88
CA ALA A 82 -19.60 -3.46 -6.24
C ALA A 82 -18.91 -3.58 -4.87
N GLY A 83 -17.64 -3.17 -4.80
CA GLY A 83 -16.83 -3.18 -3.58
C GLY A 83 -15.54 -4.01 -3.65
N GLU A 84 -15.36 -4.85 -4.67
CA GLU A 84 -14.15 -5.67 -4.80
C GLU A 84 -12.97 -4.84 -5.36
N ALA A 85 -11.74 -5.14 -4.89
CA ALA A 85 -10.56 -4.48 -5.41
C ALA A 85 -10.34 -4.94 -6.87
N PRO A 86 -10.18 -4.02 -7.85
CA PRO A 86 -10.09 -4.40 -9.26
C PRO A 86 -8.83 -5.24 -9.58
N PHE A 87 -7.80 -5.15 -8.74
CA PHE A 87 -6.61 -5.99 -8.80
C PHE A 87 -6.26 -6.52 -7.40
N PRO A 88 -6.93 -7.60 -6.94
CA PRO A 88 -6.81 -8.05 -5.56
C PRO A 88 -5.39 -8.51 -5.23
N ALA A 89 -4.70 -9.19 -6.16
CA ALA A 89 -3.31 -9.61 -5.96
C ALA A 89 -2.35 -8.43 -5.77
N LEU A 90 -2.50 -7.38 -6.58
CA LEU A 90 -1.70 -6.15 -6.44
C LEU A 90 -1.99 -5.46 -5.11
N GLU A 91 -3.26 -5.28 -4.76
CA GLU A 91 -3.64 -4.63 -3.51
C GLU A 91 -3.14 -5.41 -2.28
N HIS A 92 -3.26 -6.73 -2.29
CA HIS A 92 -2.74 -7.59 -1.22
C HIS A 92 -1.23 -7.42 -1.08
N ALA A 93 -0.48 -7.41 -2.18
CA ALA A 93 0.97 -7.21 -2.15
C ALA A 93 1.35 -5.83 -1.60
N LEU A 94 0.65 -4.77 -2.02
CA LEU A 94 0.86 -3.41 -1.49
C LEU A 94 0.63 -3.37 0.03
N ASN A 95 -0.48 -3.95 0.48
CA ASN A 95 -0.88 -3.93 1.88
C ASN A 95 0.02 -4.80 2.77
N ALA A 96 0.33 -6.02 2.35
CA ALA A 96 1.22 -6.95 3.05
C ALA A 96 2.62 -6.35 3.24
N ASN A 97 3.11 -5.61 2.25
CA ASN A 97 4.45 -5.03 2.26
C ASN A 97 4.48 -3.58 2.76
N ASN A 98 3.39 -3.05 3.31
CA ASN A 98 3.34 -1.68 3.87
C ASN A 98 3.67 -0.59 2.83
N VAL A 99 3.21 -0.76 1.58
CA VAL A 99 3.40 0.16 0.46
C VAL A 99 2.09 0.92 0.18
N ALA A 100 2.15 2.24 0.17
CA ALA A 100 1.06 3.10 -0.30
C ALA A 100 1.32 3.53 -1.74
N LEU A 101 0.36 3.29 -2.63
CA LEU A 101 0.44 3.60 -4.05
C LEU A 101 -0.14 5.00 -4.34
N TYR A 102 0.67 5.85 -4.96
CA TYR A 102 0.28 7.17 -5.43
C TYR A 102 0.29 7.18 -6.97
N ALA A 103 -0.89 7.06 -7.58
CA ALA A 103 -1.04 7.04 -9.02
C ALA A 103 -1.25 8.45 -9.57
N VAL A 104 -0.51 8.77 -10.63
CA VAL A 104 -0.64 9.98 -11.45
C VAL A 104 -1.09 9.55 -12.84
N ASP A 105 -2.28 9.98 -13.23
CA ASP A 105 -2.86 9.62 -14.52
C ASP A 105 -2.25 10.45 -15.65
N LEU A 106 -1.71 9.74 -16.63
CA LEU A 106 -1.19 10.32 -17.88
C LEU A 106 -2.19 10.22 -19.05
N GLY A 107 -3.29 9.48 -18.89
CA GLY A 107 -4.23 9.14 -19.96
C GLY A 107 -5.25 10.23 -20.32
N GLY A 108 -5.26 11.36 -19.63
CA GLY A 108 -6.22 12.45 -19.85
C GLY A 108 -7.55 12.24 -19.10
N PRO A 109 -8.60 13.05 -19.38
CA PRO A 109 -9.87 12.97 -18.67
C PRO A 109 -10.63 11.68 -19.05
N ARG A 110 -10.56 10.69 -18.18
CA ARG A 110 -11.34 9.44 -18.28
C ARG A 110 -12.11 9.19 -16.96
N PRO A 111 -13.17 8.36 -16.99
CA PRO A 111 -13.84 7.92 -15.77
C PRO A 111 -12.83 7.33 -14.78
N ARG A 112 -13.15 7.44 -13.48
CA ARG A 112 -12.30 6.91 -12.40
C ARG A 112 -11.95 5.44 -12.68
N GLY A 113 -10.68 5.17 -12.89
CA GLY A 113 -10.17 3.87 -13.28
C GLY A 113 -9.86 2.96 -12.11
N SER A 114 -9.52 1.72 -12.44
CA SER A 114 -9.09 0.69 -11.50
C SER A 114 -7.86 1.11 -10.68
N GLU A 115 -6.97 1.94 -11.24
CA GLU A 115 -5.82 2.50 -10.55
C GLU A 115 -6.18 3.43 -9.39
N GLU A 116 -7.27 4.20 -9.48
CA GLU A 116 -7.71 5.04 -8.36
C GLU A 116 -8.13 4.16 -7.19
N LEU A 117 -8.91 3.11 -7.48
CA LEU A 117 -9.38 2.17 -6.45
C LEU A 117 -8.22 1.47 -5.76
N VAL A 118 -7.23 0.96 -6.50
CA VAL A 118 -6.04 0.33 -5.90
C VAL A 118 -5.22 1.34 -5.10
N ALA A 119 -5.02 2.55 -5.62
CA ALA A 119 -4.28 3.60 -4.93
C ALA A 119 -4.94 3.91 -3.57
N LEU A 120 -6.26 4.11 -3.55
CA LEU A 120 -7.02 4.33 -2.33
C LEU A 120 -6.98 3.12 -1.39
N GLY A 121 -7.13 1.91 -1.92
CA GLY A 121 -7.12 0.66 -1.15
C GLY A 121 -5.81 0.36 -0.43
N SER A 122 -4.69 0.87 -0.96
CA SER A 122 -3.37 0.78 -0.35
C SER A 122 -3.09 1.85 0.73
N GLY A 123 -4.03 2.77 0.96
CA GLY A 123 -3.82 3.97 1.76
C GLY A 123 -2.92 5.01 1.08
N GLY A 124 -2.85 5.00 -0.25
CA GLY A 124 -2.22 6.02 -1.09
C GLY A 124 -3.26 6.85 -1.84
N ALA A 125 -2.89 7.59 -2.89
CA ALA A 125 -3.75 8.58 -3.55
C ALA A 125 -3.73 8.53 -5.07
N PHE A 126 -4.77 9.06 -5.68
CA PHE A 126 -4.84 9.29 -7.12
C PHE A 126 -4.84 10.78 -7.45
N ALA A 127 -4.18 11.16 -8.54
CA ALA A 127 -4.29 12.48 -9.13
C ALA A 127 -4.45 12.37 -10.65
N ALA A 128 -5.51 13.00 -11.16
CA ALA A 128 -5.73 13.12 -12.59
C ALA A 128 -4.79 14.20 -13.21
N GLY A 129 -4.20 13.87 -14.36
CA GLY A 129 -3.35 14.74 -15.15
C GLY A 129 -2.01 15.09 -14.50
N LEU A 130 -1.34 16.13 -15.00
CA LEU A 130 0.01 16.55 -14.57
C LEU A 130 0.06 17.22 -13.17
N ARG A 131 -0.92 16.95 -12.30
CA ARG A 131 -1.00 17.48 -10.93
C ARG A 131 -0.05 16.77 -9.95
N PHE A 132 1.12 16.33 -10.43
CA PHE A 132 2.13 15.62 -9.63
C PHE A 132 2.61 16.41 -8.41
N ARG A 133 2.75 17.74 -8.53
CA ARG A 133 3.09 18.60 -7.38
C ARG A 133 2.10 18.45 -6.21
N THR A 134 0.83 18.17 -6.51
CA THR A 134 -0.19 17.91 -5.49
C THR A 134 0.06 16.61 -4.75
N ILE A 135 0.45 15.55 -5.48
CA ILE A 135 0.85 14.27 -4.87
C ILE A 135 2.07 14.44 -3.98
N LEU A 136 3.11 15.15 -4.44
CA LEU A 136 4.30 15.41 -3.63
C LEU A 136 3.99 16.19 -2.35
N LYS A 137 3.21 17.27 -2.45
CA LYS A 137 2.75 18.04 -1.28
C LYS A 137 1.96 17.15 -0.31
N ARG A 138 1.11 16.27 -0.84
CA ARG A 138 0.31 15.35 -0.03
C ARG A 138 1.18 14.32 0.68
N ILE A 139 2.12 13.68 -0.01
CA ILE A 139 3.10 12.75 0.59
C ILE A 139 3.89 13.46 1.69
N ALA A 140 4.38 14.67 1.44
CA ALA A 140 5.12 15.44 2.43
C ALA A 140 4.27 15.76 3.67
N ARG A 141 3.00 16.10 3.51
CA ARG A 141 2.06 16.33 4.61
C ARG A 141 1.78 15.04 5.40
N GLU A 142 1.52 13.93 4.70
CA GLU A 142 1.24 12.63 5.32
C GLU A 142 2.45 12.07 6.08
N ASN A 143 3.68 12.32 5.60
CA ASN A 143 4.89 11.87 6.27
C ASN A 143 5.23 12.68 7.53
N ARG A 144 4.68 13.89 7.71
CA ARG A 144 4.98 14.79 8.84
C ARG A 144 4.13 14.52 10.08
N GLY A 145 3.11 13.67 10.01
CA GLY A 145 2.18 13.45 11.13
C GLY A 145 1.31 12.20 10.99
N TYR A 146 1.89 11.05 10.64
CA TYR A 146 1.15 9.80 10.60
C TYR A 146 1.15 9.11 11.97
N TYR A 147 -0.03 8.64 12.39
CA TYR A 147 -0.18 7.77 13.54
C TYR A 147 -0.34 6.33 13.03
N VAL A 148 0.40 5.39 13.62
CA VAL A 148 0.19 3.97 13.36
C VAL A 148 -0.80 3.46 14.39
N LEU A 149 -1.99 3.11 13.93
CA LEU A 149 -2.94 2.35 14.73
C LEU A 149 -2.63 0.87 14.54
N SER A 150 -2.26 0.20 15.63
CA SER A 150 -2.09 -1.24 15.67
C SER A 150 -3.23 -1.84 16.45
N TYR A 151 -3.88 -2.85 15.88
CA TYR A 151 -4.84 -3.68 16.59
C TYR A 151 -4.35 -5.13 16.57
N ARG A 152 -4.80 -5.93 17.53
CA ARG A 152 -4.57 -7.37 17.56
C ARG A 152 -5.87 -8.08 17.21
N THR A 153 -5.74 -9.19 16.49
CA THR A 153 -6.86 -10.05 16.10
C THR A 153 -6.43 -11.50 16.25
N GLU A 154 -7.37 -12.36 16.61
CA GLU A 154 -7.14 -13.80 16.72
C GLU A 154 -7.22 -14.41 15.32
N LEU A 155 -6.10 -14.96 14.86
CA LEU A 155 -5.95 -15.55 13.53
C LEU A 155 -5.64 -17.04 13.68
N PRO A 156 -6.12 -17.89 12.76
CA PRO A 156 -5.74 -19.30 12.72
C PRO A 156 -4.22 -19.43 12.67
N VAL A 157 -3.66 -20.24 13.59
CA VAL A 157 -2.22 -20.47 13.65
C VAL A 157 -1.81 -21.39 12.52
N GLY A 158 -0.80 -20.99 11.74
CA GLY A 158 -0.21 -21.81 10.67
C GLY A 158 -0.87 -21.67 9.30
N GLU A 159 -1.94 -20.89 9.16
CA GLU A 159 -2.57 -20.63 7.87
C GLU A 159 -2.26 -19.22 7.37
N PRO A 160 -1.65 -19.06 6.19
CA PRO A 160 -1.54 -17.76 5.56
C PRO A 160 -2.90 -17.28 5.05
N GLY A 161 -3.14 -15.98 5.08
CA GLY A 161 -4.35 -15.41 4.49
C GLY A 161 -4.37 -13.89 4.46
N TYR A 162 -5.49 -13.35 4.00
CA TYR A 162 -5.74 -11.92 3.93
C TYR A 162 -7.07 -11.60 4.62
N ARG A 163 -7.11 -10.51 5.39
CA ARG A 163 -8.36 -9.99 5.95
C ARG A 163 -8.56 -8.55 5.54
N SER A 164 -9.77 -8.26 5.09
CA SER A 164 -10.22 -6.90 4.85
C SER A 164 -10.49 -6.19 6.17
N ILE A 165 -10.28 -4.87 6.16
CA ILE A 165 -10.57 -3.99 7.28
C ILE A 165 -11.34 -2.77 6.78
N GLU A 166 -12.24 -2.30 7.64
CA GLU A 166 -12.95 -1.05 7.46
C GLU A 166 -12.66 -0.17 8.67
N VAL A 167 -12.39 1.12 8.43
CA VAL A 167 -12.02 2.06 9.47
C VAL A 167 -12.86 3.31 9.32
N GLU A 168 -13.57 3.65 10.39
CA GLU A 168 -14.45 4.82 10.44
C GLU A 168 -14.00 5.82 11.50
N ALA A 169 -14.13 7.11 11.19
CA ALA A 169 -13.88 8.18 12.14
C ALA A 169 -15.22 8.68 12.66
N ARG A 170 -15.32 8.79 13.99
CA ARG A 170 -16.51 9.37 14.63
C ARG A 170 -16.55 10.89 14.52
N SER A 171 -15.40 11.53 14.39
CA SER A 171 -15.31 12.99 14.21
C SER A 171 -15.33 13.35 12.72
N LYS A 172 -16.09 14.39 12.39
CA LYS A 172 -16.14 14.96 11.03
C LYS A 172 -14.90 15.79 10.68
N ASP A 173 -14.10 16.16 11.69
CA ASP A 173 -12.88 16.96 11.51
C ASP A 173 -11.66 16.11 11.15
N VAL A 174 -11.83 14.78 11.02
CA VAL A 174 -10.76 13.82 10.76
C VAL A 174 -10.96 13.18 9.40
N GLU A 175 -10.02 13.42 8.48
CA GLU A 175 -9.91 12.65 7.24
C GLU A 175 -9.14 11.35 7.54
N LEU A 176 -9.81 10.21 7.42
CA LEU A 176 -9.17 8.90 7.55
C LEU A 176 -8.66 8.39 6.21
N ARG A 177 -7.52 7.72 6.29
CA ARG A 177 -6.99 6.92 5.21
C ARG A 177 -6.38 5.66 5.80
N ALA A 178 -6.96 4.54 5.42
CA ALA A 178 -6.54 3.23 5.87
C ALA A 178 -6.29 2.33 4.66
N ARG A 179 -5.53 1.28 4.90
CA ARG A 179 -5.49 0.14 3.98
C ARG A 179 -6.81 -0.60 4.09
N ARG A 180 -7.24 -1.21 2.99
CA ARG A 180 -8.43 -2.08 2.99
C ARG A 180 -8.18 -3.46 3.58
N GLY A 181 -6.95 -3.82 3.95
CA GLY A 181 -6.69 -5.08 4.63
C GLY A 181 -5.22 -5.32 4.98
N PHE A 182 -4.95 -6.52 5.47
CA PHE A 182 -3.63 -6.98 5.87
C PHE A 182 -3.49 -8.50 5.66
N ALA A 183 -2.26 -8.94 5.39
CA ALA A 183 -1.91 -10.35 5.32
C ALA A 183 -1.47 -10.90 6.67
N TYR A 184 -1.64 -12.19 6.89
CA TYR A 184 -1.21 -12.93 8.08
C TYR A 184 -0.63 -14.30 7.72
N GLY A 185 0.07 -14.93 8.67
CA GLY A 185 0.62 -16.28 8.53
C GLY A 185 1.84 -16.40 7.61
N GLY A 186 2.72 -15.39 7.60
CA GLY A 186 4.00 -15.38 6.87
C GLY A 186 5.23 -15.52 7.76
#